data_AF-A0AAX3WDT2-F1
#
_entry.id   AF-A0AAX3WDT2-F1
#
_cell.length_a   1.000
_cell.length_b   1.000
_cell.length_c   1.000
_cell.angle_alpha   90.00
_cell.angle_beta   90.00
_cell.angle_gamma   90.00
#
_symmetry.space_group_name_H-M   'P 1'
#
loop_
_entity.id
_entity.type
_entity.pdbx_description
1 polymer ?
#
loop_
_entity_poly.entity_id
_entity_poly.type
_entity_poly.pdbx_seq_one_letter_code
_entity_poly.pdbx_strand_id
1 'polypeptide(L)'
;MGKSYHIISADSSFLEHAWNKFDLQVVVRQLLCPEPSFAGHKECLFAAICGWIIDPEDLHGVRQNMIASTAAAILTAAEQRFIGHKQFQSRIDAFYGRLIDLPPPFFTEIYYQIGGLSSIRDAALAGKMQEKLEQSLWNHQLGVTMLGVRHQCMTRSVVSDSDLPSKIISNLVAGDITHVLFDAIGALYAPSGSKIAKSNYKNVEQSVSLTYAAATIVMPDNRSFFHLIFDLEKKSFDFSSICALWFSRAIYAAKNLILNEDLDAAHRIICDLPIDLSAGHFDPPVYIHQADNLIQDLQKNGALARYHKPGGRQIILKKYGVSTPKPNRTRAPKGLILGI
;
A
#
# COMPACT_ATOMS: atom_id res chain seq x y z
N MET A 1 35.42 2.58 -18.32
CA MET A 1 34.32 2.86 -19.27
C MET A 1 33.18 3.50 -18.50
N GLY A 2 32.93 4.79 -18.69
CA GLY A 2 31.85 5.49 -17.99
C GLY A 2 30.51 4.98 -18.51
N LYS A 3 29.72 4.35 -17.64
CA LYS A 3 28.31 4.11 -17.94
C LYS A 3 27.65 5.48 -18.02
N SER A 4 27.23 5.88 -19.22
CA SER A 4 26.37 7.04 -19.39
C SER A 4 25.02 6.65 -18.77
N TYR A 5 24.72 7.23 -17.62
CA TYR A 5 23.38 7.18 -17.06
C TYR A 5 22.58 8.26 -17.79
N HIS A 6 21.34 7.97 -18.20
CA HIS A 6 20.38 9.03 -18.43
C HIS A 6 20.14 9.71 -17.08
N ILE A 7 20.93 10.74 -16.82
CA ILE A 7 20.57 11.75 -15.84
C ILE A 7 19.29 12.33 -16.40
N ILE A 8 18.18 12.00 -15.74
CA ILE A 8 16.86 12.55 -16.04
C ILE A 8 17.05 14.05 -16.18
N SER A 9 16.62 14.59 -17.31
CA SER A 9 16.89 15.97 -17.72
C SER A 9 16.53 16.97 -16.60
N ALA A 10 17.20 18.13 -16.63
CA ALA A 10 17.09 19.25 -15.69
C ALA A 10 15.66 19.74 -15.38
N ASP A 11 14.64 19.24 -16.09
CA ASP A 11 13.23 19.58 -15.96
C ASP A 11 12.45 18.63 -15.02
N SER A 12 13.08 17.61 -14.42
CA SER A 12 12.40 16.66 -13.52
C SER A 12 13.29 16.15 -12.38
N SER A 13 13.66 17.06 -11.48
CA SER A 13 14.48 16.73 -10.32
C SER A 13 13.75 15.78 -9.34
N PHE A 14 14.47 14.83 -8.74
CA PHE A 14 13.95 13.97 -7.67
C PHE A 14 13.35 14.81 -6.53
N LEU A 15 13.98 15.95 -6.22
CA LEU A 15 13.54 16.90 -5.21
C LEU A 15 12.12 17.40 -5.48
N GLU A 16 11.79 17.77 -6.72
CA GLU A 16 10.48 18.33 -7.05
C GLU A 16 9.39 17.27 -7.04
N HIS A 17 9.65 16.13 -7.68
CA HIS A 17 8.61 15.13 -7.96
C HIS A 17 8.48 14.02 -6.90
N ALA A 18 9.48 13.79 -6.05
CA ALA A 18 9.41 12.75 -5.02
C ALA A 18 9.45 13.30 -3.60
N TRP A 19 10.26 14.34 -3.36
CA TRP A 19 10.47 14.89 -2.02
C TRP A 19 9.46 15.99 -1.65
N ASN A 20 9.38 17.06 -2.46
CA ASN A 20 8.59 18.26 -2.15
C ASN A 20 7.10 18.12 -2.50
N LYS A 21 6.76 18.09 -3.80
CA LYS A 21 5.35 18.19 -4.25
C LYS A 21 4.68 16.83 -4.45
N PHE A 22 5.46 15.76 -4.58
CA PHE A 22 5.06 14.41 -4.98
C PHE A 22 4.16 14.37 -6.23
N ASP A 23 4.74 14.00 -7.36
CA ASP A 23 4.01 13.79 -8.61
C ASP A 23 3.88 12.29 -8.88
N LEU A 24 2.68 11.75 -8.64
CA LEU A 24 2.40 10.34 -8.82
C LEU A 24 2.65 9.87 -10.26
N GLN A 25 2.31 10.67 -11.27
CA GLN A 25 2.49 10.25 -12.67
C GLN A 25 3.97 10.17 -13.04
N VAL A 26 4.75 11.17 -12.64
CA VAL A 26 6.20 11.20 -12.90
C VAL A 26 6.89 10.06 -12.15
N VAL A 27 6.58 9.85 -10.87
CA VAL A 27 7.17 8.76 -10.07
C VAL A 27 6.85 7.40 -10.66
N VAL A 28 5.58 7.13 -11.02
CA VAL A 28 5.18 5.86 -11.63
C VAL A 28 5.88 5.64 -12.97
N ARG A 29 5.94 6.67 -13.82
CA ARG A 29 6.65 6.59 -15.11
C ARG A 29 8.12 6.22 -14.92
N GLN A 30 8.79 6.83 -13.94
CA GLN A 30 10.19 6.54 -13.65
C GLN A 30 10.41 5.13 -13.07
N LEU A 31 9.51 4.65 -12.23
CA LEU A 31 9.56 3.28 -11.69
C LEU A 31 9.40 2.22 -12.78
N LEU A 32 8.54 2.49 -13.77
CA LEU A 32 8.26 1.58 -14.88
C LEU A 32 9.20 1.73 -16.08
N CYS A 33 10.03 2.78 -16.10
CA CYS A 33 10.98 3.00 -17.17
C CYS A 33 11.94 1.78 -17.24
N PRO A 34 12.05 1.10 -18.40
CA PRO A 34 12.93 -0.05 -18.53
C PRO A 34 14.41 0.34 -18.48
N GLU A 35 14.72 1.62 -18.70
CA GLU A 35 16.09 2.11 -18.66
C GLU A 35 16.68 2.01 -17.25
N PRO A 36 17.98 1.67 -17.15
CA PRO A 36 18.66 1.62 -15.86
C PRO A 36 18.85 3.04 -15.32
N SER A 37 18.44 3.26 -14.07
CA SER A 37 18.79 4.46 -13.31
C SER A 37 20.08 4.27 -12.55
N PHE A 38 20.62 5.34 -11.96
CA PHE A 38 21.70 5.21 -11.00
C PHE A 38 21.24 4.45 -9.75
N ALA A 39 22.19 3.82 -9.03
CA ALA A 39 21.89 2.98 -7.87
C ALA A 39 21.18 3.77 -6.76
N GLY A 40 20.09 3.22 -6.22
CA GLY A 40 19.30 3.86 -5.16
C GLY A 40 18.17 4.77 -5.65
N HIS A 41 18.14 5.13 -6.94
CA HIS A 41 17.13 6.05 -7.47
C HIS A 41 15.72 5.46 -7.42
N LYS A 42 15.52 4.30 -8.04
CA LYS A 42 14.20 3.66 -8.08
C LYS A 42 13.75 3.20 -6.70
N GLU A 43 14.69 2.80 -5.83
CA GLU A 43 14.44 2.44 -4.43
C GLU A 43 13.85 3.64 -3.65
N CYS A 44 14.44 4.82 -3.80
CA CYS A 44 13.95 6.04 -3.17
C CYS A 44 12.62 6.52 -3.76
N LEU A 45 12.41 6.42 -5.08
CA LEU A 45 11.11 6.68 -5.71
C LEU A 45 10.04 5.71 -5.21
N PHE A 46 10.39 4.43 -5.05
CA PHE A 46 9.50 3.42 -4.51
C PHE A 46 9.15 3.71 -3.04
N ALA A 47 10.11 4.20 -2.26
CA ALA A 47 9.84 4.68 -0.90
C ALA A 47 8.92 5.89 -0.89
N ALA A 48 9.08 6.82 -1.85
CA ALA A 48 8.22 7.98 -1.98
C ALA A 48 6.75 7.59 -2.24
N ILE A 49 6.50 6.67 -3.18
CA ILE A 49 5.12 6.22 -3.45
C ILE A 49 4.53 5.42 -2.27
N CYS A 50 5.33 4.60 -1.57
CA CYS A 50 4.87 3.92 -0.35
C CYS A 50 4.44 4.93 0.72
N GLY A 51 5.26 5.96 0.95
CA GLY A 51 4.94 6.97 1.95
C GLY A 51 3.74 7.83 1.57
N TRP A 52 3.60 8.18 0.28
CA TRP A 52 2.40 8.85 -0.22
C TRP A 52 1.16 7.97 -0.09
N ILE A 53 1.26 6.67 -0.32
CA ILE A 53 0.13 5.75 -0.10
C ILE A 53 -0.37 5.80 1.34
N ILE A 54 0.57 5.79 2.30
CA ILE A 54 0.27 5.76 3.73
C ILE A 54 -0.28 7.10 4.24
N ASP A 55 0.24 8.21 3.72
CA ASP A 55 -0.11 9.58 4.09
C ASP A 55 -0.10 10.49 2.83
N PRO A 56 -1.17 10.49 2.02
CA PRO A 56 -1.21 11.22 0.74
C PRO A 56 -1.00 12.73 0.88
N GLU A 57 -1.47 13.30 1.99
CA GLU A 57 -1.33 14.73 2.32
C GLU A 57 0.02 15.06 2.99
N ASP A 58 0.83 14.03 3.31
CA ASP A 58 2.13 14.11 3.99
C ASP A 58 2.13 14.98 5.26
N LEU A 59 0.99 15.04 5.95
CA LEU A 59 0.82 15.84 7.18
C LEU A 59 1.78 15.42 8.29
N HIS A 60 2.27 14.19 8.22
CA HIS A 60 3.11 13.59 9.25
C HIS A 60 4.54 13.33 8.76
N GLY A 61 4.90 13.73 7.55
CA GLY A 61 6.21 13.52 6.95
C GLY A 61 6.54 12.04 6.73
N VAL A 62 5.53 11.17 6.55
CA VAL A 62 5.77 9.73 6.33
C VAL A 62 6.59 9.51 5.08
N ARG A 63 6.28 10.24 4.00
CA ARG A 63 6.99 10.13 2.72
C ARG A 63 8.47 10.48 2.87
N GLN A 64 8.75 11.63 3.45
CA GLN A 64 10.12 12.12 3.63
C GLN A 64 10.96 11.15 4.48
N ASN A 65 10.38 10.64 5.57
CA ASN A 65 11.06 9.67 6.43
C ASN A 65 11.31 8.34 5.71
N MET A 66 10.35 7.79 4.95
CA MET A 66 10.57 6.56 4.19
C MET A 66 11.68 6.72 3.14
N ILE A 67 11.73 7.87 2.45
CA ILE A 67 12.81 8.20 1.51
C ILE A 67 14.15 8.27 2.26
N ALA A 68 14.22 9.00 3.38
CA ALA A 68 15.44 9.17 4.16
C ALA A 68 15.95 7.84 4.74
N SER A 69 15.07 6.99 5.28
CA SER A 69 15.41 5.66 5.77
C SER A 69 15.91 4.76 4.63
N THR A 70 15.33 4.86 3.44
CA THR A 70 15.77 4.10 2.26
C THR A 70 17.16 4.55 1.81
N ALA A 71 17.40 5.87 1.74
CA ALA A 71 18.72 6.43 1.44
C ALA A 71 19.78 6.00 2.48
N ALA A 72 19.41 5.96 3.77
CA ALA A 72 20.27 5.48 4.84
C ALA A 72 20.62 4.00 4.68
N ALA A 73 19.66 3.16 4.31
CA ALA A 73 19.89 1.74 4.07
C ALA A 73 20.83 1.51 2.88
N ILE A 74 20.68 2.28 1.79
CA ILE A 74 21.56 2.24 0.62
C ILE A 74 23.00 2.62 1.00
N LEU A 75 23.15 3.70 1.77
CA LEU A 75 24.46 4.12 2.30
C LEU A 75 25.09 3.06 3.18
N THR A 76 24.33 2.50 4.12
CA THR A 76 24.78 1.44 5.02
C THR A 76 25.23 0.21 4.23
N ALA A 77 24.47 -0.21 3.21
CA ALA A 77 24.81 -1.34 2.36
C ALA A 77 26.06 -1.07 1.49
N ALA A 78 26.27 0.16 1.04
CA ALA A 78 27.51 0.55 0.36
C ALA A 78 28.71 0.53 1.33
N GLU A 79 28.56 1.08 2.53
CA GLU A 79 29.59 1.04 3.58
C GLU A 79 29.96 -0.39 3.97
N GLN A 80 28.98 -1.28 4.15
CA GLN A 80 29.21 -2.68 4.50
C GLN A 80 29.95 -3.45 3.39
N ARG A 81 29.59 -3.23 2.12
CA ARG A 81 30.29 -3.84 0.98
C ARG A 81 31.74 -3.37 0.91
N PHE A 82 31.97 -2.08 1.14
CA PHE A 82 33.31 -1.52 1.21
C PHE A 82 34.14 -2.14 2.35
N ILE A 83 33.58 -2.22 3.57
CA ILE A 83 34.25 -2.86 4.73
C ILE A 83 34.55 -4.33 4.46
N GLY A 84 33.61 -5.06 3.83
CA GLY A 84 33.79 -6.47 3.47
C GLY A 84 34.86 -6.71 2.41
N HIS A 85 35.25 -5.69 1.65
CA HIS A 85 36.09 -5.84 0.47
C HIS A 85 37.58 -5.56 0.64
N LYS A 86 38.13 -5.10 1.78
CA LYS A 86 39.59 -5.20 2.03
C LYS A 86 40.09 -4.81 3.43
N GLN A 87 41.12 -5.55 3.85
CA GLN A 87 42.24 -5.10 4.68
C GLN A 87 42.66 -3.68 4.30
N PHE A 88 42.51 -2.67 5.18
CA PHE A 88 43.16 -1.37 4.97
C PHE A 88 43.65 -0.71 6.25
N GLN A 89 44.78 -0.01 6.05
CA GLN A 89 45.77 0.45 7.02
C GLN A 89 45.64 1.96 7.35
N SER A 90 44.64 2.70 6.84
CA SER A 90 44.49 4.14 7.12
C SER A 90 43.03 4.62 7.21
N ARG A 91 42.78 5.69 8.01
CA ARG A 91 41.44 6.30 8.19
C ARG A 91 40.91 7.04 6.95
N ILE A 92 41.78 7.45 6.03
CA ILE A 92 41.40 8.24 4.84
C ILE A 92 40.79 7.32 3.78
N ASP A 93 41.34 6.12 3.60
CA ASP A 93 40.81 5.10 2.67
C ASP A 93 39.38 4.68 3.07
N ALA A 94 39.08 4.67 4.36
CA ALA A 94 37.75 4.37 4.90
C ALA A 94 36.70 5.47 4.67
N PHE A 95 37.11 6.72 4.40
CA PHE A 95 36.20 7.81 4.05
C PHE A 95 35.96 7.86 2.54
N TYR A 96 37.04 7.75 1.75
CA TYR A 96 36.94 7.70 0.28
C TYR A 96 36.24 6.44 -0.23
N GLY A 97 36.40 5.30 0.46
CA GLY A 97 35.71 4.06 0.14
C GLY A 97 34.18 4.15 0.04
N ARG A 98 33.57 4.97 0.90
CA ARG A 98 32.12 5.20 0.95
C ARG A 98 31.59 5.93 -0.28
N LEU A 99 32.43 6.73 -0.92
CA LEU A 99 32.13 7.51 -2.12
C LEU A 99 32.33 6.70 -3.41
N ILE A 100 33.03 5.57 -3.38
CA ILE A 100 33.41 4.82 -4.59
C ILE A 100 32.31 3.86 -5.03
N ASP A 101 31.56 3.27 -4.10
CA ASP A 101 30.53 2.25 -4.42
C ASP A 101 29.18 2.85 -4.83
N LEU A 102 28.93 4.14 -4.56
CA LEU A 102 27.74 4.84 -5.02
C LEU A 102 28.09 5.85 -6.11
N PRO A 103 27.28 5.93 -7.18
CA PRO A 103 27.56 6.84 -8.28
C PRO A 103 27.33 8.30 -7.84
N PRO A 104 28.12 9.28 -8.33
CA PRO A 104 27.96 10.70 -7.95
C PRO A 104 26.53 11.25 -8.04
N PRO A 105 25.70 10.87 -9.05
CA PRO A 105 24.29 11.26 -9.10
C PRO A 105 23.47 10.93 -7.84
N PHE A 106 23.78 9.85 -7.10
CA PHE A 106 23.09 9.56 -5.85
C PHE A 106 23.26 10.69 -4.84
N PHE A 107 24.47 11.25 -4.75
CA PHE A 107 24.76 12.31 -3.80
C PHE A 107 24.09 13.62 -4.21
N THR A 108 24.17 13.97 -5.50
CA THR A 108 23.67 15.25 -6.02
C THR A 108 22.15 15.30 -6.16
N GLU A 109 21.50 14.18 -6.50
CA GLU A 109 20.05 14.13 -6.77
C GLU A 109 19.23 13.67 -5.56
N ILE A 110 19.82 12.87 -4.65
CA ILE A 110 19.09 12.30 -3.51
C ILE A 110 19.69 12.78 -2.20
N TYR A 111 20.90 12.35 -1.87
CA TYR A 111 21.44 12.52 -0.52
C TYR A 111 21.47 13.98 -0.07
N TYR A 112 22.05 14.89 -0.87
CA TYR A 112 22.09 16.30 -0.49
C TYR A 112 20.72 16.98 -0.61
N GLN A 113 19.90 16.56 -1.58
CA GLN A 113 18.55 17.13 -1.80
C GLN A 113 17.59 16.85 -0.65
N ILE A 114 17.72 15.68 -0.01
CA ILE A 114 16.91 15.35 1.16
C ILE A 114 17.44 15.97 2.46
N GLY A 115 18.56 16.69 2.44
CA GLY A 115 19.20 17.29 3.64
C GLY A 115 20.35 16.46 4.24
N GLY A 116 20.78 15.39 3.57
CA GLY A 116 21.94 14.59 3.94
C GLY A 116 21.80 13.89 5.29
N LEU A 117 22.89 13.92 6.08
CA LEU A 117 23.00 13.19 7.34
C LEU A 117 21.97 13.63 8.39
N SER A 118 21.58 14.92 8.41
CA SER A 118 20.59 15.40 9.38
C SER A 118 19.26 14.70 9.19
N SER A 119 18.76 14.66 7.96
CA SER A 119 17.46 14.04 7.64
C SER A 119 17.46 12.54 7.88
N ILE A 120 18.58 11.87 7.61
CA ILE A 120 18.76 10.44 7.93
C ILE A 120 18.68 10.20 9.44
N ARG A 121 19.40 11.02 10.23
CA ARG A 121 19.39 10.90 11.69
C ARG A 121 17.99 11.15 12.24
N ASP A 122 17.31 12.16 11.73
CA ASP A 122 16.00 12.56 12.23
C ASP A 122 14.93 11.49 11.87
N ALA A 123 15.03 10.86 10.69
CA ALA A 123 14.18 9.72 10.31
C ALA A 123 14.40 8.49 11.22
N ALA A 124 15.65 8.21 11.62
CA ALA A 124 15.98 7.11 12.53
C ALA A 124 15.41 7.32 13.95
N LEU A 125 15.13 8.56 14.35
CA LEU A 125 14.60 8.90 15.67
C LEU A 125 13.06 8.95 15.73
N ALA A 126 12.37 8.65 14.62
CA ALA A 126 10.94 8.86 14.47
C ALA A 126 10.06 7.80 15.16
N GLY A 127 10.26 7.51 16.46
CA GLY A 127 9.42 6.54 17.21
C GLY A 127 7.91 6.87 17.20
N LYS A 128 7.54 8.14 17.01
CA LYS A 128 6.14 8.59 16.82
C LYS A 128 5.52 8.16 15.48
N MET A 129 6.32 7.66 14.53
CA MET A 129 5.85 7.16 13.26
C MET A 129 5.12 5.83 13.41
N GLN A 130 5.58 4.95 14.30
CA GLN A 130 5.06 3.60 14.38
C GLN A 130 3.59 3.55 14.81
N GLU A 131 3.19 4.35 15.81
CA GLU A 131 1.78 4.47 16.21
C GLU A 131 0.89 4.99 15.07
N LYS A 132 1.40 5.94 14.27
CA LYS A 132 0.67 6.48 13.11
C LYS A 132 0.56 5.47 11.98
N LEU A 133 1.61 4.70 11.74
CA LEU A 133 1.60 3.60 10.77
C LEU A 133 0.59 2.54 11.16
N GLU A 134 0.49 2.17 12.43
CA GLU A 134 -0.52 1.21 12.91
C GLU A 134 -1.95 1.74 12.65
N GLN A 135 -2.20 3.02 12.94
CA GLN A 135 -3.50 3.64 12.69
C GLN A 135 -3.82 3.75 11.19
N SER A 136 -2.83 4.09 10.36
CA SER A 136 -2.97 4.15 8.91
C SER A 136 -3.19 2.77 8.31
N LEU A 137 -2.42 1.76 8.75
CA LEU A 137 -2.56 0.36 8.36
C LEU A 137 -3.99 -0.13 8.57
N TRP A 138 -4.57 0.18 9.73
CA TRP A 138 -5.96 -0.20 10.04
C TRP A 138 -6.97 0.41 9.06
N ASN A 139 -6.85 1.72 8.78
CA ASN A 139 -7.75 2.38 7.84
C ASN A 139 -7.63 1.79 6.43
N HIS A 140 -6.39 1.52 5.99
CA HIS A 140 -6.15 0.91 4.69
C HIS A 140 -6.67 -0.52 4.61
N GLN A 141 -6.51 -1.33 5.66
CA GLN A 141 -7.02 -2.71 5.69
C GLN A 141 -8.56 -2.73 5.59
N LEU A 142 -9.24 -1.77 6.23
CA LEU A 142 -10.68 -1.57 6.07
C LEU A 142 -11.05 -1.17 4.64
N GLY A 143 -10.32 -0.22 4.04
CA GLY A 143 -10.53 0.23 2.66
C GLY A 143 -10.30 -0.88 1.62
N VAL A 144 -9.20 -1.61 1.74
CA VAL A 144 -8.89 -2.80 0.94
C VAL A 144 -9.99 -3.84 1.06
N THR A 145 -10.49 -4.10 2.27
CA THR A 145 -11.56 -5.09 2.48
C THR A 145 -12.87 -4.63 1.83
N MET A 146 -13.23 -3.35 1.94
CA MET A 146 -14.39 -2.80 1.25
C MET A 146 -14.30 -2.96 -0.28
N LEU A 147 -13.14 -2.62 -0.88
CA LEU A 147 -12.92 -2.83 -2.30
C LEU A 147 -12.92 -4.33 -2.67
N GLY A 148 -12.39 -5.18 -1.80
CA GLY A 148 -12.44 -6.63 -1.95
C GLY A 148 -13.87 -7.17 -2.00
N VAL A 149 -14.71 -6.74 -1.06
CA VAL A 149 -16.15 -7.08 -1.07
C VAL A 149 -16.77 -6.63 -2.39
N ARG A 150 -16.57 -5.37 -2.81
CA ARG A 150 -17.09 -4.86 -4.09
C ARG A 150 -16.64 -5.70 -5.28
N HIS A 151 -15.34 -6.03 -5.35
CA HIS A 151 -14.80 -6.84 -6.42
C HIS A 151 -15.48 -8.21 -6.47
N GLN A 152 -15.58 -8.90 -5.34
CA GLN A 152 -16.23 -10.20 -5.25
C GLN A 152 -17.70 -10.15 -5.71
N CYS A 153 -18.41 -9.10 -5.32
CA CYS A 153 -19.79 -8.86 -5.73
C CYS A 153 -19.90 -8.69 -7.26
N MET A 154 -18.98 -7.92 -7.85
CA MET A 154 -18.98 -7.59 -9.27
C MET A 154 -18.64 -8.80 -10.14
N THR A 155 -17.60 -9.56 -9.78
CA THR A 155 -17.17 -10.77 -10.51
C THR A 155 -18.31 -11.80 -10.62
N ARG A 156 -19.16 -11.92 -9.61
CA ARG A 156 -20.30 -12.86 -9.61
C ARG A 156 -21.51 -12.35 -10.39
N SER A 157 -21.79 -11.05 -10.38
CA SER A 157 -22.87 -10.47 -11.19
C SER A 157 -22.67 -10.69 -12.70
N VAL A 158 -21.42 -10.81 -13.16
CA VAL A 158 -21.09 -11.15 -14.56
C VAL A 158 -21.38 -12.62 -14.90
N VAL A 159 -21.42 -13.52 -13.91
CA VAL A 159 -21.62 -14.97 -14.09
C VAL A 159 -23.10 -15.37 -14.00
N SER A 160 -23.95 -14.55 -13.37
CA SER A 160 -25.40 -14.76 -13.36
C SER A 160 -26.06 -13.97 -14.49
N ASP A 161 -26.58 -14.66 -15.52
CA ASP A 161 -27.39 -14.16 -16.67
C ASP A 161 -28.71 -13.43 -16.27
N SER A 162 -28.66 -12.55 -15.28
CA SER A 162 -29.76 -11.65 -14.95
C SER A 162 -29.44 -10.27 -15.50
N ASP A 163 -30.35 -9.69 -16.29
CA ASP A 163 -30.37 -8.32 -16.84
C ASP A 163 -30.29 -7.18 -15.80
N LEU A 164 -29.85 -7.44 -14.56
CA LEU A 164 -29.44 -6.38 -13.68
C LEU A 164 -28.07 -5.88 -14.12
N PRO A 165 -27.94 -4.61 -14.59
CA PRO A 165 -26.63 -4.01 -14.71
C PRO A 165 -25.93 -4.21 -13.37
N SER A 166 -24.70 -4.75 -13.41
CA SER A 166 -23.85 -5.05 -12.26
C SER A 166 -23.76 -3.84 -11.34
N LYS A 167 -24.72 -3.68 -10.44
CA LYS A 167 -24.79 -2.53 -9.55
C LYS A 167 -23.66 -2.73 -8.56
N ILE A 168 -22.56 -2.01 -8.78
CA ILE A 168 -21.52 -1.84 -7.78
C ILE A 168 -22.25 -1.49 -6.48
N ILE A 169 -22.04 -2.30 -5.44
CA ILE A 169 -22.70 -2.07 -4.16
C ILE A 169 -22.26 -0.72 -3.60
N SER A 170 -23.19 0.00 -2.97
CA SER A 170 -22.87 1.32 -2.41
C SER A 170 -21.83 1.23 -1.30
N ASN A 171 -21.14 2.34 -1.01
CA ASN A 171 -20.19 2.45 0.10
C ASN A 171 -20.76 1.98 1.44
N LEU A 172 -22.02 2.29 1.73
CA LEU A 172 -22.67 1.89 2.97
C LEU A 172 -22.84 0.37 3.06
N VAL A 173 -23.31 -0.27 1.99
CA VAL A 173 -23.49 -1.74 1.96
C VAL A 173 -22.14 -2.44 2.04
N ALA A 174 -21.14 -1.97 1.29
CA ALA A 174 -19.78 -2.51 1.37
C ALA A 174 -19.20 -2.33 2.79
N GLY A 175 -19.41 -1.17 3.41
CA GLY A 175 -18.98 -0.88 4.77
C GLY A 175 -19.65 -1.79 5.81
N ASP A 176 -20.95 -2.05 5.69
CA ASP A 176 -21.68 -2.95 6.59
C ASP A 176 -21.21 -4.40 6.42
N ILE A 177 -20.98 -4.88 5.19
CA ILE A 177 -20.41 -6.22 4.97
C ILE A 177 -19.01 -6.30 5.58
N THR A 178 -18.15 -5.30 5.34
CA THR A 178 -16.82 -5.23 5.95
C THR A 178 -16.90 -5.26 7.47
N HIS A 179 -17.83 -4.52 8.09
CA HIS A 179 -18.06 -4.58 9.53
C HIS A 179 -18.35 -6.00 10.01
N VAL A 180 -19.24 -6.73 9.32
CA VAL A 180 -19.55 -8.12 9.67
C VAL A 180 -18.34 -9.03 9.51
N LEU A 181 -17.53 -8.86 8.46
CA LEU A 181 -16.30 -9.65 8.24
C LEU A 181 -15.30 -9.45 9.38
N PHE A 182 -15.07 -8.21 9.79
CA PHE A 182 -14.16 -7.89 10.90
C PHE A 182 -14.71 -8.35 12.25
N ASP A 183 -16.02 -8.25 12.45
CA ASP A 183 -16.66 -8.79 13.65
C ASP A 183 -16.55 -10.31 13.72
N ALA A 184 -16.66 -10.98 12.58
CA ALA A 184 -16.53 -12.43 12.46
C ALA A 184 -15.12 -12.90 12.86
N ILE A 185 -14.06 -12.27 12.36
CA ILE A 185 -12.69 -12.64 12.75
C ILE A 185 -12.33 -12.21 14.18
N GLY A 186 -13.27 -11.64 14.92
CA GLY A 186 -13.12 -11.27 16.32
C GLY A 186 -12.28 -10.04 16.55
N ALA A 187 -12.27 -9.10 15.60
CA ALA A 187 -11.69 -7.78 15.84
C ALA A 187 -12.44 -7.10 16.98
N LEU A 188 -11.77 -6.97 18.14
CA LEU A 188 -12.31 -6.45 19.41
C LEU A 188 -13.02 -5.08 19.28
N TYR A 189 -12.81 -4.36 18.18
CA TYR A 189 -13.39 -3.06 17.88
C TYR A 189 -13.69 -2.87 16.38
N ALA A 190 -14.38 -3.81 15.75
CA ALA A 190 -14.87 -3.60 14.38
C ALA A 190 -15.73 -2.32 14.30
N PRO A 191 -15.30 -1.26 13.58
CA PRO A 191 -16.07 -0.03 13.47
C PRO A 191 -17.40 -0.32 12.79
N SER A 192 -18.45 0.46 13.07
CA SER A 192 -19.73 0.29 12.37
C SER A 192 -19.55 0.53 10.87
N GLY A 193 -20.35 -0.13 10.03
CA GLY A 193 -20.20 0.00 8.57
C GLY A 193 -20.32 1.44 8.07
N SER A 194 -21.20 2.24 8.68
CA SER A 194 -21.28 3.69 8.43
C SER A 194 -19.98 4.43 8.76
N LYS A 195 -19.31 4.10 9.88
CA LYS A 195 -18.02 4.70 10.25
C LYS A 195 -16.91 4.25 9.29
N ILE A 196 -16.91 2.99 8.89
CA ILE A 196 -16.00 2.45 7.89
C ILE A 196 -16.15 3.24 6.58
N ALA A 197 -17.37 3.35 6.06
CA ALA A 197 -17.65 4.00 4.78
C ALA A 197 -17.41 5.52 4.79
N LYS A 198 -17.82 6.23 5.84
CA LYS A 198 -17.78 7.71 5.86
C LYS A 198 -16.50 8.31 6.43
N SER A 199 -15.76 7.55 7.23
CA SER A 199 -14.56 8.05 7.94
C SER A 199 -13.32 7.25 7.56
N ASN A 200 -13.29 5.94 7.83
CA ASN A 200 -12.06 5.18 7.62
C ASN A 200 -11.67 5.08 6.14
N TYR A 201 -12.63 4.79 5.26
CA TYR A 201 -12.41 4.75 3.80
C TYR A 201 -12.02 6.11 3.26
N LYS A 202 -12.67 7.19 3.72
CA LYS A 202 -12.38 8.55 3.29
C LYS A 202 -10.94 8.97 3.61
N ASN A 203 -10.37 8.51 4.72
CA ASN A 203 -8.98 8.81 5.08
C ASN A 203 -7.95 8.16 4.15
N VAL A 204 -8.34 7.14 3.39
CA VAL A 204 -7.44 6.37 2.51
C VAL A 204 -7.89 6.43 1.06
N GLU A 205 -8.92 7.22 0.77
CA GLU A 205 -9.61 7.24 -0.52
C GLU A 205 -8.57 7.42 -1.63
N GLN A 206 -7.78 8.50 -1.59
CA GLN A 206 -6.77 8.83 -2.61
C GLN A 206 -5.79 7.70 -2.98
N SER A 207 -5.50 6.78 -2.05
CA SER A 207 -4.52 5.70 -2.23
C SER A 207 -5.13 4.30 -2.20
N VAL A 208 -6.47 4.18 -2.06
CA VAL A 208 -7.14 2.90 -1.81
C VAL A 208 -7.00 1.93 -2.97
N SER A 209 -7.00 2.44 -4.21
CA SER A 209 -6.78 1.62 -5.41
C SER A 209 -5.39 0.97 -5.44
N LEU A 210 -4.35 1.71 -5.05
CA LEU A 210 -2.97 1.21 -4.97
C LEU A 210 -2.81 0.21 -3.81
N THR A 211 -3.37 0.50 -2.64
CA THR A 211 -3.29 -0.45 -1.51
C THR A 211 -4.09 -1.72 -1.76
N TYR A 212 -5.26 -1.60 -2.37
CA TYR A 212 -6.05 -2.75 -2.78
C TYR A 212 -5.30 -3.62 -3.79
N ALA A 213 -4.73 -3.02 -4.83
CA ALA A 213 -3.90 -3.72 -5.79
C ALA A 213 -2.72 -4.43 -5.11
N ALA A 214 -2.05 -3.77 -4.17
CA ALA A 214 -0.97 -4.39 -3.41
C ALA A 214 -1.44 -5.58 -2.55
N ALA A 215 -2.64 -5.52 -1.98
CA ALA A 215 -3.18 -6.61 -1.16
C ALA A 215 -3.49 -7.88 -1.97
N THR A 216 -3.64 -7.77 -3.29
CA THR A 216 -3.92 -8.89 -4.19
C THR A 216 -2.67 -9.61 -4.67
N ILE A 217 -1.48 -9.03 -4.47
CA ILE A 217 -0.20 -9.59 -4.89
C ILE A 217 0.39 -10.36 -3.71
N VAL A 218 0.58 -11.67 -3.88
CA VAL A 218 1.20 -12.54 -2.89
C VAL A 218 2.71 -12.58 -3.13
N MET A 219 3.48 -12.38 -2.08
CA MET A 219 4.93 -12.36 -2.09
C MET A 219 5.49 -13.77 -1.83
N PRO A 220 6.78 -14.04 -2.15
CA PRO A 220 7.39 -15.36 -1.92
C PRO A 220 7.36 -15.85 -0.46
N ASP A 221 7.21 -14.95 0.50
CA ASP A 221 7.09 -15.24 1.94
C ASP A 221 5.63 -15.41 2.40
N ASN A 222 4.68 -15.58 1.47
CA ASN A 222 3.23 -15.66 1.66
C ASN A 222 2.56 -14.41 2.24
N ARG A 223 3.29 -13.33 2.53
CA ARG A 223 2.67 -12.05 2.87
C ARG A 223 2.12 -11.39 1.60
N SER A 224 1.12 -10.53 1.74
CA SER A 224 0.72 -9.69 0.61
C SER A 224 1.67 -8.50 0.47
N PHE A 225 1.83 -8.00 -0.76
CA PHE A 225 2.65 -6.81 -1.03
C PHE A 225 2.18 -5.59 -0.25
N PHE A 226 0.88 -5.50 0.06
CA PHE A 226 0.33 -4.52 0.99
C PHE A 226 1.07 -4.46 2.33
N HIS A 227 1.37 -5.60 2.96
CA HIS A 227 2.08 -5.60 4.25
C HIS A 227 3.51 -5.10 4.12
N LEU A 228 4.16 -5.31 2.97
CA LEU A 228 5.50 -4.78 2.69
C LEU A 228 5.51 -3.26 2.52
N ILE A 229 4.42 -2.64 2.06
CA ILE A 229 4.31 -1.17 1.96
C ILE A 229 4.38 -0.54 3.35
N PHE A 230 3.75 -1.17 4.36
CA PHE A 230 3.72 -0.70 5.75
C PHE A 230 4.89 -1.21 6.60
N ASP A 231 5.74 -2.08 6.04
CA ASP A 231 6.93 -2.59 6.72
C ASP A 231 8.07 -1.57 6.61
N LEU A 232 8.42 -0.94 7.74
CA LEU A 232 9.54 -0.01 7.82
C LEU A 232 10.89 -0.72 7.69
N GLU A 233 10.97 -1.99 8.08
CA GLU A 233 12.17 -2.81 7.99
C GLU A 233 12.23 -3.49 6.62
N LYS A 234 12.39 -2.68 5.57
CA LYS A 234 12.48 -3.19 4.20
C LYS A 234 13.67 -4.14 4.06
N LYS A 235 13.39 -5.44 3.94
CA LYS A 235 14.34 -6.39 3.35
C LYS A 235 14.52 -6.04 1.88
N SER A 236 15.72 -6.25 1.34
CA SER A 236 16.02 -6.02 -0.07
C SER A 236 15.06 -6.82 -0.95
N PHE A 237 14.08 -6.14 -1.52
CA PHE A 237 13.07 -6.73 -2.39
C PHE A 237 13.13 -6.04 -3.75
N ASP A 238 13.15 -6.83 -4.81
CA ASP A 238 13.16 -6.32 -6.18
C ASP A 238 11.75 -5.91 -6.60
N PHE A 239 11.39 -4.66 -6.29
CA PHE A 239 10.08 -4.09 -6.64
C PHE A 239 9.89 -3.92 -8.14
N SER A 240 10.95 -3.90 -8.95
CA SER A 240 10.84 -3.68 -10.40
C SER A 240 10.01 -4.77 -11.07
N SER A 241 10.15 -6.01 -10.58
CA SER A 241 9.41 -7.18 -11.05
C SER A 241 7.90 -7.11 -10.82
N ILE A 242 7.44 -6.35 -9.81
CA ILE A 242 6.03 -6.27 -9.43
C ILE A 242 5.36 -4.95 -9.81
N CYS A 243 6.11 -3.88 -10.09
CA CYS A 243 5.54 -2.55 -10.35
C CYS A 243 4.51 -2.58 -11.49
N ALA A 244 4.83 -3.23 -12.62
CA ALA A 244 3.91 -3.33 -13.75
C ALA A 244 2.60 -4.03 -13.36
N LEU A 245 2.69 -5.18 -12.68
CA LEU A 245 1.53 -5.90 -12.19
C LEU A 245 0.73 -5.05 -11.20
N TRP A 246 1.40 -4.41 -10.25
CA TRP A 246 0.78 -3.58 -9.23
C TRP A 246 -0.01 -2.41 -9.82
N PHE A 247 0.60 -1.63 -10.70
CA PHE A 247 -0.07 -0.50 -11.33
C PHE A 247 -1.20 -0.94 -12.27
N SER A 248 -1.06 -2.08 -12.97
CA SER A 248 -2.13 -2.62 -13.82
C SER A 248 -3.39 -2.95 -13.00
N ARG A 249 -3.21 -3.54 -11.81
CA ARG A 249 -4.29 -3.87 -10.89
C ARG A 249 -4.88 -2.63 -10.22
N ALA A 250 -4.05 -1.62 -9.95
CA ALA A 250 -4.51 -0.34 -9.41
C ALA A 250 -5.38 0.41 -10.42
N ILE A 251 -5.00 0.41 -11.71
CA ILE A 251 -5.80 0.97 -12.80
C ILE A 251 -7.15 0.26 -12.90
N TYR A 252 -7.16 -1.08 -12.89
CA TYR A 252 -8.40 -1.85 -12.89
C TYR A 252 -9.28 -1.49 -11.68
N ALA A 253 -8.71 -1.43 -10.47
CA ALA A 253 -9.45 -1.10 -9.27
C ALA A 253 -10.05 0.31 -9.34
N ALA A 254 -9.27 1.31 -9.79
CA ALA A 254 -9.73 2.67 -9.95
C ALA A 254 -10.85 2.79 -11.00
N LYS A 255 -10.75 2.08 -12.13
CA LYS A 255 -11.74 2.14 -13.22
C LYS A 255 -13.03 1.37 -12.92
N ASN A 256 -12.94 0.25 -12.20
CA ASN A 256 -14.04 -0.70 -12.11
C ASN A 256 -14.63 -0.86 -10.70
N LEU A 257 -13.85 -0.61 -9.64
CA LEU A 257 -14.26 -0.89 -8.26
C LEU A 257 -14.57 0.37 -7.45
N ILE A 258 -14.07 1.51 -7.89
CA ILE A 258 -14.37 2.81 -7.30
C ILE A 258 -15.57 3.40 -8.03
N LEU A 259 -16.55 3.89 -7.26
CA LEU A 259 -17.76 4.45 -7.85
C LEU A 259 -17.38 5.74 -8.59
N ASN A 260 -17.94 5.96 -9.79
CA ASN A 260 -17.62 7.13 -10.59
C ASN A 260 -17.87 8.47 -9.87
N GLU A 261 -18.86 8.50 -8.96
CA GLU A 261 -19.17 9.65 -8.10
C GLU A 261 -18.09 9.91 -7.04
N ASP A 262 -17.30 8.89 -6.69
CA ASP A 262 -16.21 8.91 -5.70
C ASP A 262 -14.81 9.09 -6.37
N LEU A 263 -14.74 9.26 -7.70
CA LEU A 263 -13.47 9.44 -8.41
C LEU A 263 -12.89 10.83 -8.13
N ASP A 264 -12.07 10.90 -7.08
CA ASP A 264 -11.22 12.04 -6.78
C ASP A 264 -10.11 12.25 -7.84
N ALA A 265 -9.36 13.34 -7.69
CA ALA A 265 -8.27 13.69 -8.61
C ALA A 265 -7.15 12.63 -8.63
N ALA A 266 -6.88 11.95 -7.50
CA ALA A 266 -5.83 10.95 -7.39
C ALA A 266 -6.17 9.69 -8.20
N HIS A 267 -7.43 9.24 -8.18
CA HIS A 267 -7.85 8.10 -8.99
C HIS A 267 -7.89 8.42 -10.47
N ARG A 268 -8.24 9.65 -10.85
CA ARG A 268 -8.13 10.07 -12.26
C ARG A 268 -6.69 10.01 -12.73
N ILE A 269 -5.76 10.51 -11.91
CA ILE A 269 -4.33 10.38 -12.18
C ILE A 269 -3.91 8.92 -12.37
N ILE A 270 -4.42 7.99 -11.54
CA ILE A 270 -4.14 6.56 -11.65
C ILE A 270 -4.73 5.98 -12.95
N CYS A 271 -5.96 6.36 -13.30
CA CYS A 271 -6.62 5.93 -14.54
C CYS A 271 -5.90 6.40 -15.81
N ASP A 272 -5.26 7.58 -15.73
CA ASP A 272 -4.56 8.26 -16.82
C ASP A 272 -3.05 7.97 -16.82
N LEU A 273 -2.57 7.01 -16.00
CA LEU A 273 -1.17 6.61 -16.05
C LEU A 273 -0.82 6.17 -17.48
N PRO A 274 0.26 6.71 -18.07
CA PRO A 274 0.60 6.51 -19.48
C PRO A 274 1.29 5.16 -19.67
N ILE A 275 0.57 4.08 -19.38
CA ILE A 275 1.11 2.74 -19.39
C ILE A 275 0.16 1.86 -20.20
N ASP A 276 0.71 1.20 -21.21
CA ASP A 276 0.03 0.14 -21.97
C ASP A 276 -0.01 -1.15 -21.12
N LEU A 277 -0.50 -1.02 -19.88
CA LEU A 277 -0.80 -2.15 -19.03
C LEU A 277 -2.24 -2.53 -19.33
N SER A 278 -2.43 -3.68 -19.96
CA SER A 278 -3.74 -4.30 -20.00
C SER A 278 -4.22 -4.45 -18.55
N ALA A 279 -5.26 -3.69 -18.18
CA ALA A 279 -5.96 -3.82 -16.91
C ALA A 279 -6.74 -5.14 -16.91
N GLY A 280 -6.00 -6.25 -16.86
CA GLY A 280 -6.56 -7.59 -16.87
C GLY A 280 -7.42 -7.80 -15.64
N HIS A 281 -8.48 -8.59 -15.78
CA HIS A 281 -9.24 -9.09 -14.65
C HIS A 281 -8.33 -9.89 -13.71
N PHE A 282 -8.57 -9.80 -12.41
CA PHE A 282 -7.83 -10.54 -11.39
C PHE A 282 -8.75 -10.87 -10.21
N ASP A 283 -8.30 -11.78 -9.37
CA ASP A 283 -9.04 -12.24 -8.21
C ASP A 283 -8.86 -11.29 -7.00
N PRO A 284 -9.92 -11.03 -6.20
CA PRO A 284 -9.76 -10.30 -4.94
C PRO A 284 -8.78 -10.99 -3.96
N PRO A 285 -8.35 -10.30 -2.89
CA PRO A 285 -7.48 -10.90 -1.88
C PRO A 285 -8.01 -12.24 -1.37
N VAL A 286 -7.12 -13.20 -1.12
CA VAL A 286 -7.47 -14.60 -0.78
C VAL A 286 -8.49 -14.69 0.37
N TYR A 287 -8.36 -13.85 1.40
CA TYR A 287 -9.28 -13.84 2.54
C TYR A 287 -10.71 -13.41 2.17
N ILE A 288 -10.88 -12.62 1.10
CA ILE A 288 -12.20 -12.26 0.56
C ILE A 288 -12.85 -13.49 -0.09
N HIS A 289 -12.08 -14.27 -0.84
CA HIS A 289 -12.57 -15.53 -1.42
C HIS A 289 -12.99 -16.54 -0.37
N GLN A 290 -12.21 -16.66 0.72
CA GLN A 290 -12.58 -17.50 1.85
C GLN A 290 -13.90 -17.06 2.50
N ALA A 291 -14.23 -15.78 2.43
CA ALA A 291 -15.47 -15.20 2.93
C ALA A 291 -16.62 -15.17 1.91
N ASP A 292 -16.46 -15.74 0.71
CA ASP A 292 -17.42 -15.63 -0.41
C ASP A 292 -18.85 -15.99 0.00
N ASN A 293 -19.05 -17.13 0.66
CA ASN A 293 -20.38 -17.57 1.09
C ASN A 293 -21.06 -16.59 2.05
N LEU A 294 -20.28 -15.98 2.96
CA LEU A 294 -20.79 -14.99 3.91
C LEU A 294 -21.14 -13.69 3.19
N ILE A 295 -20.26 -13.21 2.30
CA ILE A 295 -20.50 -12.01 1.49
C ILE A 295 -21.78 -12.19 0.67
N GLN A 296 -21.93 -13.32 -0.03
CA GLN A 296 -23.11 -13.63 -0.82
C GLN A 296 -24.40 -13.66 0.00
N ASP A 297 -24.37 -14.29 1.17
CA ASP A 297 -25.55 -14.34 2.03
C ASP A 297 -25.91 -12.94 2.50
N LEU A 298 -24.93 -12.12 2.92
CA LEU A 298 -25.13 -10.74 3.36
C LEU A 298 -25.66 -9.83 2.24
N GLN A 299 -25.26 -10.07 0.98
CA GLN A 299 -25.79 -9.37 -0.18
C GLN A 299 -27.26 -9.72 -0.48
N LYS A 300 -27.70 -10.96 -0.19
CA LYS A 300 -29.09 -11.37 -0.41
C LYS A 300 -30.01 -10.56 0.49
N ASN A 301 -31.10 -10.04 -0.10
CA ASN A 301 -32.08 -9.20 0.58
C ASN A 301 -32.48 -9.79 1.95
N GLY A 302 -32.15 -9.04 3.00
CA GLY A 302 -32.58 -9.34 4.37
C GLY A 302 -31.54 -10.01 5.27
N ALA A 303 -30.42 -10.55 4.78
CA ALA A 303 -29.41 -11.14 5.67
C ALA A 303 -28.67 -10.08 6.49
N LEU A 304 -28.30 -8.97 5.87
CA LEU A 304 -27.73 -7.82 6.59
C LEU A 304 -28.74 -7.23 7.59
N ALA A 305 -30.00 -7.09 7.18
CA ALA A 305 -31.08 -6.67 8.09
C ALA A 305 -31.30 -7.65 9.25
N ARG A 306 -31.17 -8.98 8.99
CA ARG A 306 -31.20 -10.01 10.04
C ARG A 306 -30.02 -9.86 10.98
N TYR A 307 -28.81 -9.63 10.49
CA TYR A 307 -27.61 -9.44 11.30
C TYR A 307 -27.80 -8.31 12.33
N HIS A 308 -28.42 -7.20 11.94
CA HIS A 308 -28.69 -6.06 12.84
C HIS A 308 -29.84 -6.28 13.83
N LYS A 309 -30.64 -7.34 13.69
CA LYS A 309 -31.70 -7.67 14.66
C LYS A 309 -31.11 -8.34 15.92
N PRO A 310 -31.78 -8.21 17.08
CA PRO A 310 -31.39 -8.94 18.29
C PRO A 310 -31.25 -10.45 18.03
N GLY A 311 -30.11 -11.04 18.42
CA GLY A 311 -29.79 -12.45 18.17
C GLY A 311 -29.32 -12.79 16.75
N GLY A 312 -29.53 -11.90 15.78
CA GLY A 312 -29.16 -12.11 14.38
C GLY A 312 -27.65 -12.28 14.16
N ARG A 313 -26.84 -11.48 14.85
CA ARG A 313 -25.38 -11.62 14.89
C ARG A 313 -24.93 -13.05 15.24
N GLN A 314 -25.48 -13.62 16.31
CA GLN A 314 -25.10 -14.97 16.78
C GLN A 314 -25.52 -16.04 15.76
N ILE A 315 -26.68 -15.88 15.12
CA ILE A 315 -27.18 -16.79 14.09
C ILE A 315 -26.25 -16.79 12.87
N ILE A 316 -25.90 -15.60 12.36
CA ILE A 316 -25.03 -15.44 11.19
C ILE A 316 -23.63 -15.97 11.50
N LEU A 317 -23.02 -15.57 12.61
CA LEU A 317 -21.66 -16.02 12.95
C LEU A 317 -21.59 -17.54 13.18
N LYS A 318 -22.58 -18.12 13.88
CA LYS A 318 -22.67 -19.57 14.07
C LYS A 318 -22.81 -20.33 12.75
N LYS A 319 -23.58 -19.81 11.79
CA LYS A 319 -23.77 -20.44 10.47
C LYS A 319 -22.45 -20.60 9.71
N TYR A 320 -21.51 -19.67 9.87
CA TYR A 320 -20.22 -19.68 9.18
C TYR A 320 -19.07 -20.23 10.04
N GLY A 321 -19.38 -20.93 11.14
CA GLY A 321 -18.36 -21.56 11.98
C GLY A 321 -17.51 -20.57 12.77
N VAL A 322 -17.97 -19.33 12.89
CA VAL A 322 -17.24 -18.27 13.55
C VAL A 322 -17.61 -18.23 15.03
N SER A 323 -16.67 -18.60 15.89
CA SER A 323 -16.86 -18.46 17.34
C SER A 323 -16.87 -16.98 17.71
N THR A 324 -17.96 -16.50 18.32
CA THR A 324 -17.99 -15.16 18.91
C THR A 324 -16.86 -15.03 19.93
N PRO A 325 -15.92 -14.08 19.79
CA PRO A 325 -14.87 -13.91 20.78
C PRO A 325 -15.52 -13.59 22.14
N LYS A 326 -15.05 -14.26 23.20
CA LYS A 326 -15.39 -13.83 24.57
C LYS A 326 -14.83 -12.41 24.75
N PRO A 327 -15.60 -11.44 25.27
CA PRO A 327 -15.15 -10.07 25.43
C PRO A 327 -13.98 -10.00 26.42
N ASN A 328 -12.75 -9.99 25.91
CA ASN A 328 -11.54 -9.78 26.71
C ASN A 328 -11.27 -8.27 26.75
N ARG A 329 -11.49 -7.66 27.92
CA ARG A 329 -11.54 -6.20 28.11
C ARG A 329 -10.19 -5.46 28.09
N THR A 330 -9.09 -6.11 27.74
CA THR A 330 -7.74 -5.55 27.98
C THR A 330 -6.79 -5.78 26.81
N ARG A 331 -6.85 -4.87 25.82
CA ARG A 331 -5.76 -4.35 24.96
C ARG A 331 -6.29 -4.03 23.55
N ALA A 332 -5.84 -2.91 22.98
CA ALA A 332 -5.93 -2.68 21.54
C ALA A 332 -5.24 -3.83 20.80
N PRO A 333 -5.76 -4.28 19.65
CA PRO A 333 -5.19 -5.41 18.93
C PRO A 333 -3.80 -5.02 18.43
N LYS A 334 -2.76 -5.61 19.02
CA LYS A 334 -1.48 -5.76 18.34
C LYS A 334 -1.75 -6.62 17.11
N GLY A 335 -1.78 -6.00 15.93
CA GLY A 335 -1.90 -6.64 14.63
C GLY A 335 -2.95 -7.74 14.58
N LEU A 336 -4.19 -7.40 14.22
CA LEU A 336 -5.06 -8.38 13.57
C LEU A 336 -4.47 -8.66 12.17
N ILE A 337 -3.39 -9.42 12.19
CA ILE A 337 -2.97 -10.20 11.04
C ILE A 337 -4.15 -11.13 10.83
N LEU A 338 -4.95 -10.85 9.80
CA LEU A 338 -5.70 -11.90 9.14
C LEU A 338 -4.64 -12.96 8.84
N GLY A 339 -4.61 -14.02 9.65
CA GLY A 339 -3.65 -15.10 9.50
C GLY A 339 -3.79 -15.65 8.10
N ILE A 340 -2.84 -15.26 7.24
CA ILE A 340 -2.52 -15.87 5.96
C ILE A 340 -1.09 -16.34 6.12
#